data_AF-A0A4Y7MMG7-F1
#
_entry.id   AF-A0A4Y7MMG7-F1
#
_cell.length_a   1.000
_cell.length_b   1.000
_cell.length_c   1.000
_cell.angle_alpha   90.00
_cell.angle_beta   90.00
_cell.angle_gamma   90.00
#
_symmetry.space_group_name_H-M   'P 1'
#
loop_
_entity.id
_entity.type
_entity.pdbx_description
1 polymer ?
#
loop_
_entity_poly.entity_id
_entity_poly.type
_entity_poly.pdbx_seq_one_letter_code
_entity_poly.pdbx_strand_id
1 'polypeptide(L)'
;MNVVEDTIAITLSVIIFFAGGWVFFMKQLFRDYEVHHHTVQLIFSVTFALSCIMFELIIFEILGILDASYRFICWNVVLYTMLVFVIVIIPFYIGYFVLSNIRFVKKGLVKILSLIVWIIYLYLFWKVGDPFPVISSSKRSLRLLSMEQGISRIGIIGVTVMALLSGFGAVNYPYTSMAVFMRPVTHTDIQIVERKLMQTMDMIVVKKKRIALMERDSRSQKNRNTKDASTSGVWSMLKSVASVGVGSSE
;
A
#
# COMPACT_ATOMS: atom_id res chain seq x y z
N MET A 1 24.95 -37.26 19.74
CA MET A 1 23.60 -37.57 20.26
C MET A 1 23.14 -38.82 19.55
N ASN A 2 22.40 -39.70 20.23
CA ASN A 2 21.96 -40.95 19.61
C ASN A 2 20.97 -40.59 18.49
N VAL A 3 21.09 -41.20 17.30
CA VAL A 3 20.17 -40.97 16.17
C VAL A 3 18.70 -41.11 16.59
N VAL A 4 18.43 -41.95 17.60
CA VAL A 4 17.11 -42.14 18.21
C VAL A 4 16.63 -40.87 18.93
N GLU A 5 17.48 -40.21 19.73
CA GLU A 5 17.14 -38.95 20.41
C GLU A 5 16.82 -37.85 19.41
N ASP A 6 17.65 -37.73 18.36
CA ASP A 6 17.47 -36.75 17.28
C ASP A 6 16.16 -36.99 16.51
N THR A 7 15.82 -38.27 16.27
CA THR A 7 14.56 -38.66 15.62
C THR A 7 13.35 -38.36 16.49
N ILE A 8 13.44 -38.62 17.79
CA ILE A 8 12.37 -38.30 18.75
C ILE A 8 12.16 -36.79 18.84
N ALA A 9 13.24 -36.01 18.90
CA ALA A 9 13.17 -34.55 18.99
C ALA A 9 12.44 -33.95 17.78
N ILE A 10 12.81 -34.34 16.55
CA ILE A 10 12.14 -33.87 15.33
C ILE A 10 10.69 -34.38 15.27
N THR A 11 10.42 -35.62 15.64
CA THR A 11 9.05 -36.16 15.60
C THR A 11 8.15 -35.41 16.59
N LEU A 12 8.67 -35.09 17.76
CA LEU A 12 7.96 -34.31 18.77
C LEU A 12 7.72 -32.88 18.27
N SER A 13 8.68 -32.24 17.62
CA SER A 13 8.49 -30.90 17.05
C SER A 13 7.45 -30.89 15.93
N VAL A 14 7.44 -31.91 15.06
CA VAL A 14 6.39 -32.11 14.03
C VAL A 14 5.00 -32.17 14.67
N ILE A 15 4.84 -32.98 15.72
CA ILE A 15 3.55 -33.14 16.42
C ILE A 15 3.12 -31.82 17.06
N ILE A 16 4.05 -31.11 17.73
CA ILE A 16 3.76 -29.82 18.37
C ILE A 16 3.34 -28.79 17.33
N PHE A 17 4.07 -28.65 16.23
CA PHE A 17 3.73 -27.67 15.20
C PHE A 17 2.43 -28.03 14.47
N PHE A 18 2.16 -29.31 14.25
CA PHE A 18 0.89 -29.76 13.67
C PHE A 18 -0.28 -29.46 14.60
N ALA A 19 -0.17 -29.79 15.89
CA ALA A 19 -1.18 -29.48 16.90
C ALA A 19 -1.38 -27.96 17.04
N GLY A 20 -0.28 -27.19 17.05
CA GLY A 20 -0.30 -25.73 17.05
C GLY A 20 -1.03 -25.16 15.84
N GLY A 21 -0.73 -25.65 14.64
CA GLY A 21 -1.42 -25.26 13.41
C GLY A 21 -2.90 -25.63 13.41
N TRP A 22 -3.26 -26.79 13.96
CA TRP A 22 -4.65 -27.23 14.10
C TRP A 22 -5.44 -26.35 15.07
N VAL A 23 -4.86 -26.05 16.23
CA VAL A 23 -5.46 -25.17 17.25
C VAL A 23 -5.57 -23.74 16.75
N PHE A 24 -4.54 -23.22 16.09
CA PHE A 24 -4.54 -21.87 15.50
C PHE A 24 -5.64 -21.74 14.45
N PHE A 25 -5.81 -22.74 13.59
CA PHE A 25 -6.88 -22.78 12.60
C PHE A 25 -8.26 -22.76 13.28
N MET A 26 -8.48 -23.59 14.31
CA MET A 26 -9.78 -23.65 15.01
C MET A 26 -10.10 -22.39 15.83
N LYS A 27 -9.11 -21.74 16.44
CA LYS A 27 -9.36 -20.63 17.37
C LYS A 27 -9.26 -19.24 16.75
N GLN A 28 -8.33 -19.03 15.81
CA GLN A 28 -7.95 -17.68 15.38
C GLN A 28 -8.40 -17.35 13.95
N LEU A 29 -8.36 -18.33 13.03
CA LEU A 29 -8.53 -18.06 11.60
C LEU A 29 -10.00 -18.10 11.16
N PHE A 30 -10.84 -18.97 11.74
CA PHE A 30 -12.25 -19.14 11.32
C PHE A 30 -13.18 -19.46 12.50
N ARG A 31 -13.37 -18.50 13.41
CA ARG A 31 -14.33 -18.64 14.53
C ARG A 31 -15.79 -18.83 14.05
N ASP A 32 -16.10 -18.38 12.82
CA ASP A 32 -17.48 -18.23 12.34
C ASP A 32 -17.78 -18.92 10.98
N TYR A 33 -16.92 -19.82 10.46
CA TYR A 33 -17.21 -20.52 9.19
C TYR A 33 -17.88 -21.88 9.46
N GLU A 34 -19.21 -21.90 9.36
CA GLU A 34 -20.11 -23.04 9.64
C GLU A 34 -19.96 -24.26 8.70
N VAL A 35 -18.95 -24.29 7.81
CA VAL A 35 -18.72 -25.39 6.86
C VAL A 35 -17.37 -26.06 7.13
N HIS A 36 -17.38 -27.09 7.97
CA HIS A 36 -16.19 -27.84 8.39
C HIS A 36 -15.68 -28.79 7.29
N HIS A 37 -14.95 -28.28 6.31
CA HIS A 37 -14.16 -29.15 5.43
C HIS A 37 -12.85 -29.53 6.15
N HIS A 38 -12.88 -30.65 6.89
CA HIS A 38 -11.70 -31.20 7.58
C HIS A 38 -10.46 -31.35 6.68
N THR A 39 -10.65 -31.56 5.37
CA THR A 39 -9.57 -31.63 4.39
C THR A 39 -8.79 -30.31 4.28
N VAL A 40 -9.47 -29.15 4.28
CA VAL A 40 -8.81 -27.84 4.17
C VAL A 40 -8.00 -27.55 5.42
N GLN A 41 -8.58 -27.87 6.58
CA GLN A 41 -7.90 -27.75 7.86
C GLN A 41 -6.64 -28.63 7.91
N LEU A 42 -6.73 -29.88 7.48
CA LEU A 42 -5.60 -30.79 7.43
C LEU A 42 -4.50 -30.25 6.51
N ILE A 43 -4.85 -29.81 5.30
CA ILE A 43 -3.88 -29.25 4.34
C ILE A 43 -3.18 -28.02 4.94
N PHE A 44 -3.93 -27.13 5.60
CA PHE A 44 -3.35 -25.97 6.27
C PHE A 44 -2.40 -26.38 7.40
N SER A 45 -2.84 -27.23 8.33
CA SER A 45 -2.03 -27.65 9.48
C SER A 45 -0.77 -28.40 9.06
N VAL A 46 -0.83 -29.26 8.03
CA VAL A 46 0.35 -29.93 7.48
C VAL A 46 1.30 -28.92 6.84
N THR A 47 0.80 -27.99 6.03
CA THR A 47 1.64 -26.99 5.35
C THR A 47 2.31 -26.05 6.36
N PHE A 48 1.59 -25.65 7.40
CA PHE A 48 2.11 -24.87 8.51
C PHE A 48 3.20 -25.63 9.27
N ALA A 49 2.95 -26.89 9.65
CA ALA A 49 3.92 -27.72 10.33
C ALA A 49 5.20 -27.91 9.50
N LEU A 50 5.08 -28.23 8.21
CA LEU A 50 6.23 -28.36 7.29
C LEU A 50 7.05 -27.05 7.22
N SER A 51 6.38 -25.89 7.24
CA SER A 51 7.05 -24.59 7.24
C SER A 51 7.80 -24.32 8.55
N CYS A 52 7.20 -24.66 9.70
CA CYS A 52 7.85 -24.53 11.01
C CYS A 52 9.04 -25.49 11.16
N ILE A 53 8.92 -26.74 10.70
CA ILE A 53 10.01 -27.72 10.70
C ILE A 53 11.17 -27.21 9.84
N MET A 54 10.90 -26.61 8.68
CA MET A 54 11.96 -26.02 7.87
C MET A 54 12.71 -24.91 8.59
N PHE A 55 11.98 -24.04 9.26
CA PHE A 55 12.58 -22.96 10.03
C PHE A 55 13.39 -23.49 11.21
N GLU A 56 12.89 -24.49 11.92
CA GLU A 56 13.59 -25.17 13.01
C GLU A 56 14.88 -25.86 12.52
N LEU A 57 14.85 -26.56 11.38
CA LEU A 57 16.04 -27.17 10.78
C LEU A 57 17.12 -26.14 10.43
N ILE A 58 16.73 -24.95 9.94
CA ILE A 58 17.67 -23.85 9.69
C ILE A 58 18.31 -23.37 11.00
N ILE A 59 17.52 -23.26 12.07
CA ILE A 59 18.04 -22.87 13.40
C ILE A 59 19.02 -23.93 13.92
N PHE A 60 18.70 -25.21 13.81
CA PHE A 60 19.58 -26.30 14.23
C PHE A 60 20.88 -26.36 13.43
N GLU A 61 20.84 -26.00 12.15
CA GLU A 61 22.03 -25.86 11.33
C GLU A 61 22.93 -24.71 11.84
N ILE A 62 22.35 -23.54 12.14
CA ILE A 62 23.11 -22.38 12.66
C ILE A 62 23.71 -22.68 14.05
N LEU A 63 22.96 -23.37 14.91
CA LEU A 63 23.40 -23.69 16.27
C LEU A 63 24.34 -24.90 16.35
N GLY A 64 24.49 -25.68 15.27
CA GLY A 64 25.32 -26.89 15.28
C GLY A 64 24.76 -28.02 16.17
N ILE A 65 23.45 -28.03 16.43
CA ILE A 65 22.74 -29.05 17.23
C ILE A 65 22.15 -30.08 16.27
N LEU A 66 22.25 -31.40 16.54
CA LEU A 66 21.89 -32.55 15.67
C LEU A 66 23.02 -33.08 14.75
N ASP A 67 22.98 -34.36 14.35
CA ASP A 67 23.97 -34.92 13.40
C ASP A 67 23.79 -34.38 11.97
N ALA A 68 24.89 -34.02 11.30
CA ALA A 68 24.87 -33.42 9.96
C ALA A 68 24.24 -34.34 8.90
N SER A 69 24.45 -35.66 9.00
CA SER A 69 23.90 -36.61 8.04
C SER A 69 22.38 -36.73 8.18
N TYR A 70 21.90 -36.75 9.43
CA TYR A 70 20.47 -36.83 9.73
C TYR A 70 19.73 -35.55 9.32
N ARG A 71 20.31 -34.38 9.60
CA ARG A 71 19.76 -33.08 9.15
C ARG A 71 19.59 -33.01 7.63
N PHE A 72 20.60 -33.45 6.88
CA PHE A 72 20.54 -33.42 5.41
C PHE A 72 19.38 -34.26 4.88
N ILE A 73 19.14 -35.45 5.45
CA ILE A 73 18.01 -36.30 5.06
C ILE A 73 16.68 -35.64 5.42
N CYS A 74 16.54 -35.13 6.65
CA CYS A 74 15.33 -34.43 7.08
C CYS A 74 15.04 -33.22 6.18
N TRP A 75 16.06 -32.41 5.87
CA TRP A 75 15.90 -31.26 5.00
C TRP A 75 15.40 -31.64 3.60
N ASN A 76 15.97 -32.69 3.00
CA ASN A 76 15.52 -33.20 1.71
C ASN A 76 14.06 -33.71 1.74
N VAL A 77 13.69 -34.45 2.78
CA VAL A 77 12.31 -34.99 2.94
C VAL A 77 11.31 -33.84 3.12
N VAL A 78 11.62 -32.88 3.99
CA VAL A 78 10.73 -31.75 4.25
C VAL A 78 10.64 -30.85 3.00
N LEU A 79 11.75 -30.63 2.28
CA LEU A 79 11.76 -29.83 1.04
C LEU A 79 10.89 -30.49 -0.02
N TYR A 80 11.08 -31.80 -0.22
CA TYR A 80 10.32 -32.58 -1.20
C TYR A 80 8.82 -32.55 -0.89
N THR A 81 8.48 -32.82 0.37
CA THR A 81 7.09 -32.82 0.81
C THR A 81 6.46 -31.43 0.65
N MET A 82 7.14 -30.37 1.10
CA MET A 82 6.67 -28.99 0.98
C MET A 82 6.45 -28.58 -0.48
N LEU A 83 7.35 -28.96 -1.38
CA LEU A 83 7.26 -28.67 -2.81
C LEU A 83 6.07 -29.38 -3.47
N VAL A 84 5.82 -30.65 -3.13
CA VAL A 84 4.63 -31.38 -3.59
C VAL A 84 3.35 -30.72 -3.08
N PHE A 85 3.32 -30.28 -1.82
CA PHE A 85 2.17 -29.57 -1.27
C PHE A 85 1.88 -28.27 -2.02
N VAL A 86 2.90 -27.44 -2.24
CA VAL A 86 2.75 -26.11 -2.87
C VAL A 86 2.43 -26.19 -4.36
N ILE A 87 3.09 -27.09 -5.12
CA ILE A 87 2.95 -27.14 -6.58
C ILE A 87 1.74 -27.99 -7.00
N VAL A 88 1.46 -29.09 -6.30
CA VAL A 88 0.46 -30.07 -6.74
C VAL A 88 -0.81 -30.00 -5.89
N ILE A 89 -0.69 -30.19 -4.58
CA ILE A 89 -1.84 -30.43 -3.70
C ILE A 89 -2.67 -29.16 -3.54
N ILE A 90 -2.06 -28.04 -3.13
CA ILE A 90 -2.78 -26.80 -2.83
C ILE A 90 -3.53 -26.27 -4.08
N PRO A 91 -2.92 -26.15 -5.27
CA PRO A 91 -3.62 -25.65 -6.46
C PRO A 91 -4.77 -26.55 -6.91
N PHE A 92 -4.63 -27.88 -6.75
CA PHE A 92 -5.71 -28.83 -7.05
C PHE A 92 -6.94 -28.58 -6.18
N TYR A 93 -6.74 -28.45 -4.85
CA TYR A 93 -7.84 -28.21 -3.93
C TYR A 93 -8.46 -26.83 -4.12
N ILE A 94 -7.66 -25.77 -4.35
CA ILE A 94 -8.20 -24.44 -4.67
C ILE A 94 -9.08 -24.50 -5.93
N GLY A 95 -8.60 -25.13 -7.00
CA GLY A 95 -9.38 -25.32 -8.23
C GLY A 95 -10.69 -26.06 -7.97
N TYR A 96 -10.64 -27.14 -7.20
CA TYR A 96 -11.82 -27.93 -6.83
C TYR A 96 -12.85 -27.09 -6.05
N PHE A 97 -12.41 -26.33 -5.05
CA PHE A 97 -13.30 -25.49 -4.23
C PHE A 97 -13.89 -24.33 -5.03
N VAL A 98 -13.09 -23.65 -5.86
CA VAL A 98 -13.57 -22.56 -6.73
C VAL A 98 -14.63 -23.08 -7.68
N LEU A 99 -14.39 -24.22 -8.35
CA LEU A 99 -15.36 -24.80 -9.28
C LEU A 99 -16.61 -25.35 -8.58
N SER A 100 -16.46 -25.90 -7.37
CA SER A 100 -17.59 -26.37 -6.57
C SER A 100 -18.48 -25.23 -6.06
N ASN A 101 -17.96 -24.00 -5.95
CA ASN A 101 -18.75 -22.84 -5.53
C ASN A 101 -19.59 -22.25 -6.68
N ILE A 102 -19.21 -22.50 -7.94
CA ILE A 102 -19.91 -21.98 -9.11
C ILE A 102 -21.25 -22.71 -9.30
N ARG A 103 -22.36 -21.97 -9.13
CA ARG A 103 -23.74 -22.47 -9.26
C ARG A 103 -24.09 -23.09 -10.62
N PHE A 104 -23.35 -22.76 -11.68
CA PHE A 104 -23.60 -23.21 -13.05
C PHE A 104 -23.05 -24.61 -13.39
N VAL A 105 -22.20 -25.22 -12.55
CA VAL A 105 -21.51 -26.48 -12.88
C VAL A 105 -22.22 -27.68 -12.27
N LYS A 106 -22.54 -28.69 -13.10
CA LYS A 106 -23.10 -29.97 -12.63
C LYS A 106 -22.08 -30.69 -11.74
N LYS A 107 -22.52 -31.22 -10.59
CA LYS A 107 -21.67 -31.91 -9.59
C LYS A 107 -20.76 -33.01 -10.16
N GLY A 108 -21.22 -33.75 -11.17
CA GLY A 108 -20.41 -34.77 -11.85
C GLY A 108 -19.27 -34.22 -12.71
N LEU A 109 -19.44 -33.01 -13.26
CA LEU A 109 -18.47 -32.35 -14.14
C LEU A 109 -17.42 -31.57 -13.35
N VAL A 110 -17.70 -31.18 -12.10
CA VAL A 110 -16.76 -30.46 -11.22
C VAL A 110 -15.43 -31.20 -11.08
N LYS A 111 -15.45 -32.52 -10.92
CA LYS A 111 -14.22 -33.32 -10.78
C LYS A 111 -13.36 -33.29 -12.05
N ILE A 112 -13.98 -33.47 -13.22
CA ILE A 112 -13.27 -33.48 -14.50
C ILE A 112 -12.72 -32.09 -14.82
N LEU A 113 -13.52 -31.04 -14.59
CA LEU A 113 -13.11 -29.67 -14.84
C LEU A 113 -12.01 -29.22 -13.88
N SER A 114 -12.07 -29.63 -12.61
CA SER A 114 -11.01 -29.37 -11.64
C SER A 114 -9.69 -29.99 -12.07
N LEU A 115 -9.72 -31.20 -12.64
CA LEU A 115 -8.53 -31.87 -13.17
C LEU A 115 -7.99 -31.13 -14.40
N ILE A 116 -8.85 -30.67 -15.30
CA ILE A 116 -8.46 -29.87 -16.47
C ILE A 116 -7.81 -28.55 -16.02
N VAL A 117 -8.43 -27.81 -15.11
CA VAL A 117 -7.88 -26.56 -14.55
C VAL A 117 -6.53 -26.82 -13.89
N TRP A 118 -6.40 -27.92 -13.16
CA TRP A 118 -5.14 -28.31 -12.53
C TRP A 118 -4.03 -28.63 -13.56
N ILE A 119 -4.33 -29.36 -14.63
CA ILE A 119 -3.37 -29.61 -15.72
C ILE A 119 -2.96 -28.30 -16.40
N ILE A 120 -3.92 -27.41 -16.69
CA ILE A 120 -3.64 -26.09 -17.27
C ILE A 120 -2.74 -25.29 -16.34
N TYR A 121 -3.01 -25.29 -15.04
CA TYR A 121 -2.16 -24.65 -14.04
C TYR A 121 -0.74 -25.21 -14.06
N LEU A 122 -0.56 -26.53 -14.07
CA LEU A 122 0.78 -27.13 -14.13
C LEU A 122 1.51 -26.76 -15.43
N TYR A 123 0.80 -26.73 -16.55
CA TYR A 123 1.37 -26.30 -17.83
C TYR A 123 1.81 -24.83 -17.78
N LEU A 124 0.98 -23.93 -17.26
CA LEU A 124 1.32 -22.52 -17.09
C LEU A 124 2.48 -22.33 -16.12
N PHE A 125 2.48 -23.04 -14.99
CA PHE A 125 3.57 -23.04 -14.02
C PHE A 125 4.90 -23.46 -14.66
N TRP A 126 4.87 -24.48 -15.51
CA TRP A 126 6.04 -24.88 -16.27
C TRP A 126 6.47 -23.81 -17.27
N LYS A 127 5.51 -23.23 -18.01
CA LYS A 127 5.80 -22.22 -19.04
C LYS A 127 6.36 -20.91 -18.47
N VAL A 128 5.87 -20.48 -17.30
CA VAL A 128 6.30 -19.27 -16.59
C VAL A 128 7.75 -19.38 -16.09
N GLY A 129 8.24 -20.59 -15.82
CA GLY A 129 9.62 -20.82 -15.40
C GLY A 129 10.63 -21.01 -16.54
N ASP A 130 10.19 -21.13 -17.80
CA ASP A 130 11.07 -21.21 -18.98
C ASP A 130 11.92 -19.95 -19.26
N PRO A 131 11.41 -18.71 -19.11
CA PRO A 131 12.20 -17.49 -19.35
C PRO A 131 13.34 -17.26 -18.33
N PHE A 132 13.46 -18.08 -17.28
CA PHE A 132 14.48 -17.93 -16.25
C PHE A 132 15.57 -19.03 -16.38
N PRO A 133 16.71 -18.74 -17.04
CA PRO A 133 17.81 -19.69 -17.20
C PRO A 133 18.67 -19.77 -15.93
N VAL A 134 18.18 -20.41 -14.86
CA VAL A 134 19.00 -20.63 -13.64
C VAL A 134 19.79 -21.95 -13.70
N ILE A 135 19.49 -22.84 -14.66
CA ILE A 135 20.34 -24.00 -14.95
C ILE A 135 20.47 -24.17 -16.47
N SER A 136 21.50 -23.56 -17.04
CA SER A 136 21.86 -23.76 -18.43
C SER A 136 22.20 -25.24 -18.67
N SER A 137 21.63 -25.80 -19.74
CA SER A 137 22.23 -26.80 -20.64
C SER A 137 23.02 -27.97 -20.02
N SER A 138 22.47 -29.20 -20.02
CA SER A 138 23.17 -30.37 -20.60
C SER A 138 22.40 -31.72 -20.48
N LYS A 139 21.42 -31.92 -19.59
CA LYS A 139 20.65 -33.20 -19.53
C LYS A 139 19.15 -32.98 -19.38
N ARG A 140 18.50 -32.72 -20.53
CA ARG A 140 17.25 -31.96 -20.68
C ARG A 140 15.92 -32.72 -20.49
N SER A 141 15.87 -34.05 -20.37
CA SER A 141 14.56 -34.74 -20.35
C SER A 141 14.30 -35.67 -19.16
N LEU A 142 15.32 -36.08 -18.42
CA LEU A 142 15.17 -37.11 -17.36
C LEU A 142 15.30 -36.55 -15.93
N ARG A 143 15.57 -35.25 -15.79
CA ARG A 143 15.73 -34.53 -14.53
C ARG A 143 14.65 -33.43 -14.36
N LEU A 144 13.46 -33.67 -14.93
CA LEU A 144 12.26 -32.81 -14.79
C LEU A 144 11.69 -32.80 -13.36
N LEU A 145 12.18 -33.66 -12.47
CA LEU A 145 11.81 -33.78 -11.05
C LEU A 145 12.97 -33.48 -10.11
N SER A 146 13.96 -32.68 -10.53
CA SER A 146 15.03 -32.26 -9.62
C SER A 146 14.54 -31.13 -8.73
N MET A 147 14.57 -31.36 -7.42
CA MET A 147 14.16 -30.41 -6.38
C MET A 147 14.64 -28.98 -6.61
N GLU A 148 15.88 -28.81 -7.07
CA GLU A 148 16.50 -27.53 -7.38
C GLU A 148 15.69 -26.68 -8.37
N GLN A 149 15.14 -27.30 -9.43
CA GLN A 149 14.38 -26.58 -10.46
C GLN A 149 13.01 -26.12 -9.93
N GLY A 150 12.34 -26.99 -9.16
CA GLY A 150 11.06 -26.63 -8.57
C GLY A 150 11.22 -25.52 -7.52
N ILE A 151 12.26 -25.59 -6.67
CA ILE A 151 12.61 -24.57 -5.68
C ILE A 151 12.95 -23.23 -6.35
N SER A 152 13.72 -23.24 -7.44
CA SER A 152 14.06 -22.02 -8.18
C SER A 152 12.82 -21.34 -8.76
N ARG A 153 11.91 -22.11 -9.38
CA ARG A 153 10.69 -21.58 -10.01
C ARG A 153 9.71 -21.02 -8.98
N ILE A 154 9.46 -21.76 -7.90
CA ILE A 154 8.59 -21.28 -6.81
C ILE A 154 9.21 -20.08 -6.09
N GLY A 155 10.54 -20.05 -5.97
CA GLY A 155 11.27 -18.92 -5.39
C GLY A 155 11.04 -17.62 -6.18
N ILE A 156 11.17 -17.65 -7.50
CA ILE A 156 10.97 -16.46 -8.35
C ILE A 156 9.52 -15.98 -8.30
N ILE A 157 8.57 -16.89 -8.43
CA ILE A 157 7.13 -16.56 -8.37
C ILE A 157 6.79 -16.00 -6.98
N GLY A 158 7.24 -16.67 -5.92
CA GLY A 158 7.03 -16.28 -4.54
C GLY A 158 7.61 -14.91 -4.21
N VAL A 159 8.87 -14.64 -4.60
CA VAL A 159 9.52 -13.33 -4.39
C VAL A 159 8.80 -12.23 -5.17
N THR A 160 8.36 -12.51 -6.40
CA THR A 160 7.62 -11.52 -7.20
C THR A 160 6.28 -11.19 -6.53
N VAL A 161 5.55 -12.20 -6.06
CA VAL A 161 4.27 -12.00 -5.34
C VAL A 161 4.51 -11.26 -4.01
N MET A 162 5.54 -11.62 -3.25
CA MET A 162 5.92 -10.93 -2.01
C MET A 162 6.30 -9.46 -2.28
N ALA A 163 7.02 -9.18 -3.36
CA ALA A 163 7.40 -7.82 -3.76
C ALA A 163 6.17 -6.98 -4.12
N LEU A 164 5.21 -7.55 -4.87
CA LEU A 164 3.95 -6.86 -5.22
C LEU A 164 3.09 -6.59 -3.98
N LEU A 165 2.92 -7.56 -3.09
CA LEU A 165 2.19 -7.42 -1.83
C LEU A 165 2.83 -6.39 -0.91
N SER A 166 4.16 -6.43 -0.79
CA SER A 166 4.93 -5.45 -0.02
C SER A 166 4.81 -4.05 -0.61
N GLY A 167 4.89 -3.91 -1.93
CA GLY A 167 4.68 -2.64 -2.64
C GLY A 167 3.27 -2.09 -2.42
N PHE A 168 2.24 -2.92 -2.51
CA PHE A 168 0.87 -2.52 -2.19
C PHE A 168 0.73 -2.07 -0.73
N GLY A 169 1.30 -2.82 0.23
CA GLY A 169 1.32 -2.46 1.65
C GLY A 169 2.04 -1.14 1.92
N ALA A 170 3.14 -0.88 1.21
CA ALA A 170 3.90 0.36 1.33
C ALA A 170 3.14 1.59 0.82
N VAL A 171 2.19 1.44 -0.10
CA VAL A 171 1.33 2.53 -0.57
C VAL A 171 0.05 2.64 0.27
N ASN A 172 -0.57 1.50 0.60
CA ASN A 172 -1.81 1.46 1.36
C ASN A 172 -1.62 1.97 2.79
N TYR A 173 -0.50 1.65 3.44
CA TYR A 173 -0.26 2.05 4.83
C TYR A 173 -0.16 3.57 5.01
N PRO A 174 0.60 4.33 4.21
CA PRO A 174 0.53 5.79 4.22
C PRO A 174 -0.86 6.31 3.89
N TYR A 175 -1.57 5.72 2.91
CA TYR A 175 -2.92 6.18 2.56
C TYR A 175 -3.90 6.06 3.74
N THR A 176 -3.90 4.94 4.45
CA THR A 176 -4.75 4.72 5.62
C THR A 176 -4.30 5.49 6.85
N SER A 177 -2.99 5.65 7.02
CA SER A 177 -2.40 6.33 8.19
C SER A 177 -2.19 7.83 7.97
N MET A 178 -2.49 8.35 6.77
CA MET A 178 -2.35 9.77 6.43
C MET A 178 -3.14 10.63 7.41
N ALA A 179 -4.33 10.20 7.81
CA ALA A 179 -5.18 10.88 8.78
C ALA A 179 -4.58 10.95 10.20
N VAL A 180 -3.62 10.09 10.54
CA VAL A 180 -2.89 10.15 11.82
C VAL A 180 -1.83 11.26 11.78
N PHE A 181 -1.23 11.51 10.63
CA PHE A 181 -0.21 12.56 10.43
C PHE A 181 -0.81 13.89 9.94
N MET A 182 -2.01 13.88 9.38
CA MET A 182 -2.76 15.09 9.03
C MET A 182 -3.48 15.60 10.28
N ARG A 183 -3.13 16.83 10.69
CA ARG A 183 -3.78 17.51 11.80
C ARG A 183 -5.30 17.55 11.55
N PRO A 184 -6.14 16.98 12.43
CA PRO A 184 -7.58 17.03 12.22
C PRO A 184 -8.03 18.49 12.28
N VAL A 185 -8.66 18.97 11.20
CA VAL A 185 -9.18 20.34 11.12
C VAL A 185 -10.51 20.37 11.86
N THR A 186 -10.56 21.08 12.99
CA THR A 186 -11.79 21.18 13.78
C THR A 186 -12.70 22.28 13.21
N HIS A 187 -14.02 22.12 13.33
CA HIS A 187 -14.97 23.17 12.91
C HIS A 187 -14.71 24.54 13.56
N THR A 188 -14.16 24.55 14.77
CA THR A 188 -13.71 25.78 15.45
C THR A 188 -12.57 26.48 14.71
N ASP A 189 -11.63 25.72 14.16
CA ASP A 189 -10.49 26.27 13.40
C ASP A 189 -10.97 26.91 12.10
N ILE A 190 -11.94 26.28 11.44
CA ILE A 190 -12.60 26.81 10.24
C ILE A 190 -13.29 28.15 10.56
N GLN A 191 -14.09 28.19 11.63
CA GLN A 191 -14.78 29.41 12.06
C GLN A 191 -13.81 30.54 12.45
N ILE A 192 -12.67 30.21 13.07
CA ILE A 192 -11.63 31.21 13.40
C ILE A 192 -11.03 31.78 12.10
N VAL A 193 -10.74 30.94 11.11
CA VAL A 193 -10.21 31.38 9.81
C VAL A 193 -11.24 32.21 9.05
N GLU A 194 -12.52 31.81 9.04
CA GLU A 194 -13.60 32.58 8.42
C GLU A 194 -13.79 33.95 9.07
N ARG A 195 -13.75 34.03 10.41
CA ARG A 195 -13.80 35.31 11.12
C ARG A 195 -12.61 36.20 10.79
N LYS A 196 -11.40 35.63 10.73
CA LYS A 196 -10.18 36.37 10.31
C LYS A 196 -10.30 36.88 8.88
N LEU A 197 -10.87 36.08 7.98
CA LEU A 197 -11.13 36.47 6.60
C LEU A 197 -12.12 37.64 6.54
N MET A 198 -13.25 37.55 7.22
CA MET A 198 -14.25 38.62 7.28
C MET A 198 -13.66 39.92 7.84
N GLN A 199 -12.91 39.84 8.95
CA GLN A 199 -12.22 41.00 9.52
C GLN A 199 -11.24 41.65 8.54
N THR A 200 -10.50 40.83 7.79
CA THR A 200 -9.57 41.33 6.77
C THR A 200 -10.33 42.01 5.63
N MET A 201 -11.48 41.46 5.23
CA MET A 201 -12.34 42.04 4.21
C MET A 201 -12.91 43.40 4.64
N ASP A 202 -13.37 43.53 5.88
CA ASP A 202 -13.82 44.82 6.44
C ASP A 202 -12.69 45.85 6.46
N MET A 203 -11.48 45.44 6.85
CA MET A 203 -10.31 46.32 6.84
C MET A 203 -9.97 46.79 5.42
N ILE A 204 -10.10 45.91 4.42
CA ILE A 204 -9.93 46.27 3.00
C ILE A 204 -10.97 47.29 2.58
N VAL A 205 -12.25 47.10 2.95
CA VAL A 205 -13.34 48.04 2.62
C VAL A 205 -13.10 49.41 3.26
N VAL A 206 -12.72 49.46 4.53
CA VAL A 206 -12.40 50.72 5.23
C VAL A 206 -11.22 51.42 4.56
N LYS A 207 -10.16 50.69 4.19
CA LYS A 207 -9.01 51.27 3.48
C LYS A 207 -9.41 51.80 2.09
N LYS A 208 -10.22 51.05 1.33
CA LYS A 208 -10.73 51.51 0.03
C LYS A 208 -11.60 52.77 0.18
N LYS A 209 -12.47 52.82 1.18
CA LYS A 209 -13.29 54.01 1.48
C LYS A 209 -12.42 55.22 1.83
N ARG A 210 -11.38 55.02 2.65
CA ARG A 210 -10.43 56.09 3.02
C ARG A 210 -9.69 56.63 1.80
N ILE A 211 -9.21 55.75 0.92
CA ILE A 211 -8.55 56.15 -0.34
C ILE A 211 -9.50 56.96 -1.22
N ALA A 212 -10.74 56.49 -1.41
CA ALA A 212 -11.73 57.20 -2.22
C ALA A 212 -12.11 58.59 -1.66
N LEU A 213 -12.20 58.73 -0.33
CA LEU A 213 -12.43 60.02 0.33
C LEU A 213 -11.25 60.96 0.14
N MET A 214 -10.02 60.47 0.37
CA MET A 214 -8.80 61.26 0.15
C MET A 214 -8.66 61.71 -1.31
N GLU A 215 -9.01 60.88 -2.29
CA GLU A 215 -9.05 61.27 -3.70
C GLU A 215 -10.10 62.35 -3.96
N ARG A 216 -11.29 62.24 -3.35
CA ARG A 216 -12.36 63.25 -3.48
C ARG A 216 -11.96 64.58 -2.86
N ASP A 217 -11.34 64.57 -1.68
CA ASP A 217 -10.86 65.77 -1.00
C ASP A 217 -9.69 66.40 -1.77
N SER A 218 -8.76 65.60 -2.28
CA SER A 218 -7.68 66.06 -3.16
C SER A 218 -8.22 66.69 -4.45
N ARG A 219 -9.23 66.08 -5.08
CA ARG A 219 -9.92 66.66 -6.25
C ARG A 219 -10.66 67.95 -5.91
N SER A 220 -11.32 68.00 -4.76
CA SER A 220 -12.08 69.19 -4.30
C SER A 220 -11.15 70.34 -3.92
N GLN A 221 -10.00 70.04 -3.31
CA GLN A 221 -8.96 71.01 -2.99
C GLN A 221 -8.24 71.49 -4.25
N LYS A 222 -7.98 70.61 -5.22
CA LYS A 222 -7.49 71.01 -6.56
C LYS A 222 -8.48 71.93 -7.26
N ASN A 223 -9.79 71.62 -7.23
CA ASN A 223 -10.84 72.48 -7.80
C ASN A 223 -11.00 73.82 -7.05
N ARG A 224 -10.83 73.85 -5.72
CA ARG A 224 -10.81 75.09 -4.93
C ARG A 224 -9.58 75.93 -5.26
N ASN A 225 -8.38 75.34 -5.29
CA ASN A 225 -7.16 76.05 -5.69
C ASN A 225 -7.23 76.58 -7.13
N THR A 226 -7.86 75.87 -8.07
CA THR A 226 -8.09 76.38 -9.43
C THR A 226 -9.09 77.53 -9.45
N LYS A 227 -10.16 77.48 -8.63
CA LYS A 227 -11.11 78.59 -8.52
C LYS A 227 -10.50 79.82 -7.86
N ASP A 228 -9.75 79.66 -6.76
CA ASP A 228 -9.05 80.76 -6.07
C ASP A 228 -7.88 81.32 -6.90
N ALA A 229 -7.20 80.50 -7.71
CA ALA A 229 -6.24 80.99 -8.70
C ALA A 229 -6.93 81.77 -9.84
N SER A 230 -8.13 81.35 -10.27
CA SER A 230 -8.89 82.06 -11.31
C SER A 230 -9.50 83.38 -10.82
N THR A 231 -9.97 83.47 -9.57
CA THR A 231 -10.50 84.71 -8.99
C THR A 231 -9.38 85.66 -8.56
N SER A 232 -8.28 85.18 -7.99
CA SER A 232 -7.12 86.05 -7.66
C SER A 232 -6.33 86.50 -8.90
N GLY A 233 -6.28 85.70 -9.96
CA GLY A 233 -5.67 86.10 -11.24
C GLY A 233 -6.41 87.25 -11.91
N VAL A 234 -7.75 87.24 -11.88
CA VAL A 234 -8.58 88.31 -12.46
C VAL A 234 -8.58 89.57 -11.57
N TRP A 235 -8.62 89.41 -10.24
CA TRP A 235 -8.58 90.55 -9.31
C TRP A 235 -7.21 91.24 -9.27
N SER A 236 -6.10 90.51 -9.45
CA SER A 236 -4.76 91.09 -9.52
C SER A 236 -4.49 91.85 -10.83
N MET A 237 -5.05 91.41 -11.97
CA MET A 237 -5.00 92.18 -13.22
C MET A 237 -5.78 93.50 -13.12
N LEU A 238 -7.00 93.50 -12.55
CA LEU A 238 -7.79 94.73 -12.39
C LEU A 238 -7.15 95.73 -11.42
N LYS A 239 -6.49 95.26 -10.35
CA LYS A 239 -5.72 96.13 -9.46
C LYS A 239 -4.51 96.78 -10.15
N SER A 240 -3.84 96.07 -11.07
CA SER A 240 -2.71 96.64 -11.84
C SER A 240 -3.15 97.71 -12.84
N VAL A 241 -4.38 97.63 -13.36
CA VAL A 241 -4.93 98.63 -14.29
C VAL A 241 -5.48 99.85 -13.54
N ALA A 242 -6.07 99.67 -12.36
CA ALA A 242 -6.57 100.79 -11.54
C ALA A 242 -5.45 101.64 -10.91
N SER A 243 -4.25 101.10 -10.70
CA SER A 243 -3.10 101.86 -10.16
C SER A 243 -2.35 102.70 -11.21
N VAL A 244 -2.73 102.64 -12.49
CA VAL A 244 -2.06 103.40 -13.58
C VAL A 244 -2.82 104.67 -13.98
N GLY A 245 -4.00 104.93 -13.41
CA GLY A 245 -4.96 105.90 -13.95
C GLY A 245 -5.33 107.13 -13.10
N VAL A 246 -4.58 107.49 -12.05
CA VAL A 246 -4.77 108.79 -11.36
C VAL A 246 -3.42 109.36 -10.96
N GLY A 247 -2.83 110.12 -11.88
CA GLY A 247 -1.64 110.92 -11.67
C GLY A 247 -1.47 111.93 -12.80
N SER A 248 -1.75 113.19 -12.48
CA SER A 248 -1.35 114.41 -13.20
C SER A 248 -2.23 114.89 -14.37
N SER A 249 -3.02 115.95 -14.18
CA SER A 249 -2.70 117.32 -14.64
C SER A 249 -3.81 118.34 -14.25
N GLU A 250 -3.34 119.46 -13.67
CA GLU A 250 -4.01 120.78 -13.44
C GLU A 250 -5.17 120.90 -12.42
#